data_AF-A0A0N0AUE1-F1
#
_entry.id   AF-A0A0N0AUE1-F1
#
_cell.length_a   1.000
_cell.length_b   1.000
_cell.length_c   1.000
_cell.angle_alpha   90.00
_cell.angle_beta   90.00
_cell.angle_gamma   90.00
#
_symmetry.space_group_name_H-M   'P 1'
#
loop_
_entity.id
_entity.type
_entity.pdbx_description
1 polymer ?
#
loop_
_entity_poly.entity_id
_entity_poly.type
_entity_poly.pdbx_seq_one_letter_code
_entity_poly.pdbx_strand_id
1 'polypeptide(L)' 'MAEFGAPEDLAKAIDVWDDEFQAVYNRSDPESSGFPDEATTAAWHERGERLVERLAAALPVRIEFHTARGDRVFGG' A
#
# COMPACT_ATOMS: atom_id res chain seq x y z
N MET A 1 -11.13 9.47 -14.68
CA MET A 1 -10.17 8.35 -14.83
C MET A 1 -8.79 8.98 -14.76
N ALA A 2 -7.93 8.54 -13.82
CA ALA A 2 -6.55 8.99 -13.82
C ALA A 2 -5.84 8.50 -15.09
N GLU A 3 -4.72 9.14 -15.45
CA GLU A 3 -3.89 8.93 -16.66
C GLU A 3 -3.60 7.45 -17.00
N PHE A 4 -3.70 6.54 -16.02
CA PHE A 4 -3.37 5.11 -16.15
C PHE A 4 -4.57 4.15 -15.99
N GLY A 5 -5.82 4.64 -16.09
CA GLY A 5 -7.02 3.79 -16.06
C GLY A 5 -7.48 3.35 -14.67
N ALA A 6 -6.74 3.68 -13.61
CA ALA A 6 -7.19 3.48 -12.24
C ALA A 6 -8.26 4.52 -11.84
N PRO A 7 -9.24 4.15 -11.00
CA PRO A 7 -10.16 5.11 -10.41
C PRO A 7 -9.41 6.21 -9.63
N GLU A 8 -9.78 7.48 -9.82
CA GLU A 8 -9.11 8.62 -9.17
C GLU A 8 -9.20 8.58 -7.64
N ASP A 9 -10.31 8.05 -7.12
CA ASP A 9 -10.48 7.79 -5.68
C ASP A 9 -9.45 6.77 -5.17
N LEU A 10 -9.20 5.70 -5.94
CA LEU A 10 -8.26 4.66 -5.55
C LEU A 10 -6.82 5.17 -5.60
N ALA A 11 -6.46 5.96 -6.62
CA ALA A 11 -5.15 6.60 -6.68
C ALA A 11 -4.91 7.50 -5.47
N LYS A 12 -5.87 8.36 -5.11
CA LYS A 12 -5.79 9.21 -3.92
C LYS A 12 -5.70 8.40 -2.62
N ALA A 13 -6.43 7.30 -2.52
CA ALA A 13 -6.38 6.44 -1.35
C ALA A 13 -5.00 5.76 -1.20
N ILE A 14 -4.35 5.41 -2.31
CA ILE A 14 -2.97 4.90 -2.32
C ILE A 14 -1.99 6.01 -1.92
N ASP A 15 -2.13 7.23 -2.45
CA ASP A 15 -1.28 8.37 -2.08
C ASP A 15 -1.33 8.64 -0.57
N VAL A 16 -2.53 8.63 0.03
CA VAL A 16 -2.70 8.80 1.48
C VAL A 16 -2.05 7.66 2.26
N TRP A 17 -2.21 6.42 1.79
CA TRP A 17 -1.61 5.25 2.44
C TRP A 17 -0.07 5.27 2.37
N ASP A 18 0.52 5.73 1.27
CA ASP A 18 1.97 5.91 1.16
C ASP A 18 2.48 7.05 2.05
N ASP A 19 1.79 8.20 2.06
CA ASP A 19 2.14 9.36 2.89
C ASP A 19 2.25 9.01 4.39
N GLU A 20 1.34 8.15 4.88
CA GLU A 20 1.39 7.64 6.25
C GLU A 20 2.70 6.90 6.58
N PHE A 21 3.23 6.12 5.63
CA PHE A 21 4.51 5.44 5.81
C PHE A 21 5.70 6.39 5.61
N GLN A 22 5.63 7.27 4.60
CA GLN A 22 6.68 8.27 4.36
C GLN A 22 6.87 9.20 5.56
N ALA A 23 5.81 9.49 6.33
CA ALA A 23 5.87 10.29 7.55
C ALA A 23 6.72 9.66 8.66
N VAL A 24 6.77 8.32 8.73
CA VAL A 24 7.58 7.58 9.72
C VAL A 24 8.89 7.04 9.15
N TYR A 25 9.08 7.13 7.84
CA TYR A 25 10.26 6.63 7.15
C TYR A 25 11.48 7.52 7.43
N ASN A 26 12.48 6.95 8.08
CA ASN A 26 13.79 7.57 8.28
C ASN A 26 14.75 7.09 7.20
N ARG A 27 14.97 7.93 6.18
CA ARG A 27 15.89 7.63 5.08
C ARG A 27 17.34 7.39 5.51
N SER A 28 17.78 8.01 6.60
CA SER A 28 19.15 7.88 7.11
C SER A 28 19.34 6.61 7.95
N ASP A 29 18.25 6.09 8.51
CA ASP A 29 18.25 4.87 9.32
C ASP A 29 16.97 4.05 9.04
N PRO A 30 16.98 3.24 7.95
CA PRO A 30 15.80 2.50 7.52
C PRO A 30 15.34 1.47 8.55
N GLU A 31 16.25 0.96 9.39
CA GLU A 31 15.95 -0.04 10.42
C GLU A 31 15.15 0.52 11.60
N SER A 32 15.33 1.79 11.96
CA SER A 32 14.47 2.48 12.93
C SER A 32 13.19 3.02 12.32
N SER A 33 12.98 2.87 11.00
CA SER A 33 11.72 3.28 10.37
C SER A 33 10.59 2.34 10.77
N GLY A 34 9.45 2.91 11.15
CA GLY A 34 8.29 2.13 11.53
C GLY A 34 7.28 2.95 12.30
N PHE A 35 6.05 2.44 12.36
CA PHE A 35 5.02 3.04 13.18
C PHE A 35 5.33 2.89 14.67
N PRO A 36 4.87 3.81 15.52
CA PRO A 36 5.16 3.79 16.95
C PRO A 36 4.60 2.57 17.69
N ASP A 37 3.62 1.88 17.12
CA ASP A 37 2.98 0.71 17.71
C ASP A 37 2.55 -0.33 16.68
N GLU A 38 2.43 -1.58 17.15
CA GLU A 38 2.07 -2.73 16.32
C GLU A 38 0.62 -2.63 15.80
N ALA A 39 -0.27 -1.97 16.53
CA ALA A 39 -1.67 -1.81 16.12
C ALA A 39 -1.79 -0.88 14.90
N THR A 40 -1.07 0.23 14.90
CA THR A 40 -0.97 1.16 13.76
C THR A 40 -0.33 0.47 12.57
N THR A 41 0.73 -0.31 12.80
CA THR A 41 1.36 -1.13 11.76
C THR A 41 0.37 -2.10 11.14
N ALA A 42 -0.37 -2.85 11.96
CA ALA A 42 -1.38 -3.81 11.48
C ALA A 42 -2.49 -3.13 10.69
N ALA A 43 -3.04 -2.01 11.19
CA ALA A 43 -4.09 -1.26 10.52
C ALA A 43 -3.62 -0.65 9.18
N TRP A 44 -2.37 -0.20 9.08
CA TRP A 44 -1.78 0.26 7.82
C TRP A 44 -1.61 -0.89 6.83
N HIS A 45 -1.16 -2.06 7.28
CA HIS A 45 -1.05 -3.27 6.46
C HIS A 45 -2.43 -3.71 5.92
N GLU A 46 -3.44 -3.84 6.79
CA GLU A 46 -4.80 -4.24 6.39
C GLU A 46 -5.42 -3.28 5.37
N ARG A 47 -5.11 -1.97 5.47
CA ARG A 47 -5.54 -0.98 4.48
C ARG A 47 -4.84 -1.19 3.14
N GLY A 48 -3.52 -1.43 3.14
CA GLY A 48 -2.76 -1.74 1.94
C GLY A 48 -3.31 -2.97 1.20
N GLU A 49 -3.62 -4.03 1.93
CA GLU A 49 -4.23 -5.25 1.36
C GLU A 49 -5.56 -4.95 0.65
N ARG A 50 -6.46 -4.18 1.27
CA ARG A 50 -7.74 -3.79 0.65
C ARG A 50 -7.55 -2.90 -0.58
N LEU A 51 -6.55 -2.02 -0.57
CA LEU A 51 -6.24 -1.17 -1.73
C LEU A 51 -5.78 -2.00 -2.91
N VAL A 52 -4.93 -3.01 -2.66
CA VAL A 52 -4.45 -3.94 -3.70
C VAL A 52 -5.58 -4.78 -4.27
N GLU A 53 -6.49 -5.30 -3.43
CA GLU A 53 -7.69 -6.02 -3.91
C GLU A 53 -8.56 -5.15 -4.83
N ARG A 54 -8.76 -3.88 -4.44
CA ARG A 54 -9.50 -2.91 -5.27
C ARG A 54 -8.77 -2.61 -6.58
N LEU A 55 -7.44 -2.54 -6.55
CA LEU A 55 -6.62 -2.32 -7.74
C LEU A 55 -6.72 -3.51 -8.70
N ALA A 56 -6.65 -4.74 -8.20
CA ALA A 56 -6.79 -5.96 -8.99
C ALA A 56 -8.19 -6.16 -9.57
N ALA A 57 -9.23 -5.70 -8.87
CA ALA A 57 -10.58 -5.67 -9.44
C ALA A 57 -10.75 -4.60 -10.54
N ALA A 58 -10.00 -3.50 -10.46
CA ALA A 58 -10.13 -2.37 -11.36
C ALA A 58 -9.24 -2.46 -12.61
N LEU A 59 -8.09 -3.14 -12.53
CA LEU A 59 -7.10 -3.19 -13.59
C LEU A 59 -6.86 -4.64 -14.04
N PRO A 60 -6.86 -4.92 -15.35
CA PRO A 60 -6.54 -6.24 -15.88
C PRO A 60 -5.01 -6.44 -15.98
N VAL A 61 -4.31 -6.22 -14.86
CA VAL A 61 -2.86 -6.35 -14.77
C VAL A 61 -2.49 -7.15 -13.52
N ARG A 62 -1.34 -7.82 -13.56
CA ARG A 62 -0.79 -8.49 -12.39
C ARG A 62 -0.34 -7.45 -11.38
N ILE A 63 -0.72 -7.63 -10.13
CA ILE A 63 -0.34 -6.76 -9.01
C ILE A 63 0.35 -7.60 -7.95
N GLU A 64 1.48 -7.12 -7.47
CA GLU A 64 2.30 -7.78 -6.45
C GLU A 64 2.39 -6.86 -5.23
N PHE A 65 2.17 -7.44 -4.04
CA PHE A 65 2.18 -6.74 -2.76
C PHE A 65 3.21 -7.39 -1.84
N HIS A 66 4.37 -6.73 -1.75
CA HIS A 66 5.49 -7.18 -0.95
C HIS A 66 5.33 -6.72 0.51
N THR A 67 5.20 -7.67 1.42
CA THR A 67 5.16 -7.38 2.86
C THR A 67 6.29 -8.10 3.58
N ALA A 68 6.66 -7.63 4.79
CA ALA A 68 7.57 -8.36 5.67
C ALA A 68 7.07 -9.78 6.03
N ARG A 69 5.76 -10.05 5.88
CA ARG A 69 5.14 -11.36 6.13
C ARG A 69 5.15 -12.28 4.89
N GLY A 70 5.66 -11.79 3.76
CA GLY A 70 5.70 -12.52 2.49
C GLY A 70 5.10 -11.72 1.33
N ASP A 71 5.35 -12.21 0.12
CA ASP A 71 4.79 -11.67 -1.11
C ASP A 71 3.37 -12.15 -1.35
N ARG A 72 2.52 -11.28 -1.88
CA ARG A 72 1.17 -11.63 -2.32
C ARG A 72 0.92 -11.14 -3.73
N VAL A 73 0.45 -12.04 -4.59
CA VAL A 73 0.14 -11.74 -5.98
C VAL A 73 -1.37 -11.76 -6.19
N PHE A 74 -1.88 -10.72 -6.84
CA PHE A 74 -3.28 -10.53 -7.18
C PHE A 74 -3.42 -10.33 -8.69
N GLY A 75 -4.48 -10.89 -9.27
CA GLY A 75 -4.73 -10.83 -10.72
C GLY A 75 -3.95 -11.88 -11.51
N GLY A 76 -4.70 -12.61 -12.35
CA GLY A 76 -4.25 -13.67 -13.25
C GLY A 76 -5.35 -14.02 -14.23
#